data_AF-A0AA86MKN7-F1
#
_entry.id   AF-A0AA86MKN7-F1
#
_cell.length_a   1.000
_cell.length_b   1.000
_cell.length_c   1.000
_cell.angle_alpha   90.00
_cell.angle_beta   90.00
_cell.angle_gamma   90.00
#
_symmetry.space_group_name_H-M   'P 1'
#
loop_
_entity.id
_entity.type
_entity.pdbx_description
1 polymer ?
#
loop_
_entity_poly.entity_id
_entity_poly.type
_entity_poly.pdbx_seq_one_letter_code
_entity_poly.pdbx_strand_id
1 'polypeptide(L)' 'MLIIMKKSADEEALVKIKEYLINRNFDIHQSTGANRTIIGVIGDTETLDAPTLERMPGVLQVVRISKEE' A
#
# COMPACT_ATOMS: atom_id res chain seq x y z
N MET A 1 6.02 -2.96 -4.74
CA MET A 1 4.54 -3.10 -4.84
C MET A 1 3.90 -1.71 -4.73
N LEU A 2 2.74 -1.48 -5.36
CA LEU A 2 1.94 -0.26 -5.18
C LEU A 2 0.61 -0.58 -4.51
N ILE A 3 0.24 0.20 -3.51
CA ILE A 3 -1.08 0.15 -2.86
C ILE A 3 -1.80 1.45 -3.20
N ILE A 4 -2.96 1.32 -3.83
CA ILE A 4 -3.76 2.45 -4.29
C ILE A 4 -4.91 2.64 -3.30
N MET A 5 -5.02 3.83 -2.70
CA MET A 5 -6.10 4.13 -1.76
C MET A 5 -7.38 4.56 -2.50
N LYS A 6 -8.53 4.28 -1.90
CA LYS A 6 -9.83 4.85 -2.27
C LYS A 6 -9.79 6.37 -2.07
N LYS A 7 -10.51 7.11 -2.92
CA LYS A 7 -10.65 8.58 -2.79
C LYS A 7 -11.30 8.98 -1.46
N SER A 8 -12.16 8.12 -0.92
CA SER A 8 -12.86 8.29 0.35
C SER A 8 -12.14 7.65 1.53
N ALA A 9 -10.89 7.19 1.37
CA ALA A 9 -10.13 6.66 2.49
C ALA A 9 -9.85 7.78 3.48
N ASP A 10 -10.18 7.54 4.74
CA ASP A 10 -9.85 8.45 5.83
C ASP A 10 -8.36 8.35 6.21
N GLU A 11 -7.90 9.32 7.00
CA GLU A 11 -6.53 9.35 7.48
C GLU A 11 -6.19 8.12 8.35
N GLU A 12 -7.16 7.60 9.10
CA GLU A 12 -6.97 6.44 9.96
C GLU A 12 -6.63 5.17 9.16
N ALA A 13 -7.34 4.92 8.05
CA ALA A 13 -7.04 3.84 7.13
C ALA A 13 -5.62 3.96 6.55
N LEU A 14 -5.21 5.18 6.21
CA LEU A 14 -3.86 5.45 5.71
C LEU A 14 -2.80 5.19 6.78
N VAL A 15 -3.01 5.62 8.03
CA VAL A 15 -2.08 5.36 9.13
C VAL A 15 -1.96 3.85 9.39
N LYS A 16 -3.09 3.14 9.51
CA LYS A 16 -3.11 1.69 9.76
C LYS A 16 -2.34 0.90 8.71
N ILE A 17 -2.44 1.27 7.43
CA ILE A 17 -1.71 0.56 6.39
C ILE A 17 -0.21 0.83 6.42
N LYS A 18 0.19 2.06 6.75
CA LYS A 18 1.61 2.42 6.91
C LYS A 18 2.21 1.68 8.09
N GLU A 19 1.54 1.67 9.24
CA GLU A 19 1.98 0.95 10.42
C GLU A 19 2.08 -0.55 10.16
N TYR A 20 1.09 -1.14 9.47
CA TYR A 20 1.13 -2.54 9.08
C TYR A 20 2.39 -2.90 8.27
N LEU A 21 2.81 -2.03 7.35
CA LEU A 21 3.99 -2.23 6.52
C LEU A 21 5.30 -1.99 7.29
N ILE A 22 5.39 -0.88 8.03
CA ILE A 22 6.59 -0.51 8.80
C ILE A 22 6.88 -1.56 9.88
N ASN A 23 5.86 -2.04 10.59
CA ASN A 23 6.00 -3.09 11.61
C ASN A 23 6.46 -4.44 11.05
N ARG A 24 6.44 -4.60 9.73
CA ARG A 24 6.94 -5.77 9.00
C ARG A 24 8.24 -5.48 8.25
N ASN A 25 8.97 -4.43 8.63
CA ASN A 25 10.25 -4.02 8.05
C ASN A 25 10.19 -3.63 6.56
N PHE A 26 9.06 -3.09 6.10
CA PHE A 26 8.98 -2.48 4.76
C PHE A 26 9.21 -0.97 4.81
N ASP A 27 9.94 -0.48 3.83
CA ASP A 27 10.01 0.95 3.53
C ASP A 27 8.81 1.37 2.68
N ILE A 28 8.33 2.58 2.91
CA ILE A 28 7.15 3.11 2.24
C ILE A 28 7.40 4.50 1.65
N HIS A 29 6.86 4.73 0.45
CA HIS A 29 6.84 6.04 -0.17
C HIS A 29 5.40 6.43 -0.47
N GLN A 30 4.92 7.51 0.15
CA GLN A 30 3.60 8.04 -0.16
C GLN A 30 3.69 9.06 -1.29
N SER A 31 2.85 8.90 -2.31
CA SER A 31 2.57 9.91 -3.32
C SER A 31 1.11 10.35 -3.20
N THR A 32 0.90 11.65 -2.91
CA THR A 32 -0.42 12.25 -2.80
C THR A 32 -0.71 13.06 -4.06
N GLY A 33 -1.68 12.62 -4.85
CA GLY A 33 -2.18 13.37 -6.01
C GLY A 33 -3.55 13.99 -5.75
N ALA A 34 -4.00 14.84 -6.66
CA ALA A 34 -5.29 15.54 -6.55
C ALA A 34 -6.51 14.59 -6.42
N ASN A 35 -6.40 13.37 -6.95
CA ASN A 35 -7.50 12.42 -6.97
C ASN A 35 -7.33 11.26 -5.98
N ARG A 36 -6.09 10.86 -5.66
CA ARG A 36 -5.79 9.64 -4.91
C ARG A 36 -4.41 9.69 -4.26
N THR A 37 -4.28 8.92 -3.19
CA THR A 37 -3.02 8.61 -2.54
C THR A 37 -2.54 7.21 -2.96
N ILE A 38 -1.26 7.09 -3.27
CA ILE A 38 -0.60 5.83 -3.59
C ILE A 38 0.53 5.62 -2.57
N ILE A 39 0.67 4.38 -2.11
CA ILE A 39 1.79 3.96 -1.28
C ILE A 39 2.64 2.98 -2.09
N GLY A 40 3.86 3.41 -2.42
CA GLY A 40 4.91 2.51 -2.86
C GLY A 40 5.48 1.74 -1.67
N VAL A 41 5.64 0.43 -1.83
CA VAL A 41 6.21 -0.48 -0.83
C VAL A 41 7.50 -1.07 -1.38
N ILE A 42 8.58 -0.91 -0.63
CA ILE A 42 9.95 -1.34 -0.96
C ILE A 42 10.40 -2.39 0.06
N GLY A 43 11.06 -3.43 -0.43
CA GLY A 43 11.49 -4.60 0.34
C GLY A 43 11.11 -5.91 -0.36
N ASP A 44 11.11 -7.01 0.38
CA ASP A 44 10.71 -8.32 -0.13
C ASP A 44 9.17 -8.45 -0.24
N THR A 45 8.59 -7.73 -1.20
CA THR A 45 7.14 -7.62 -1.36
C THR A 45 6.45 -8.90 -1.83
N GLU A 46 7.20 -9.97 -2.13
CA GLU A 46 6.65 -11.30 -2.42
C GLU A 46 6.07 -11.96 -1.15
N THR A 47 6.63 -11.61 0.02
CA THR A 47 6.13 -12.07 1.32
C THR A 47 4.81 -11.42 1.74
N LEU A 48 4.39 -10.36 1.05
CA LEU A 48 3.12 -9.68 1.29
C LEU A 48 1.98 -10.33 0.50
N ASP A 49 0.94 -10.75 1.23
CA ASP A 49 -0.31 -11.22 0.65
C ASP A 49 -1.15 -10.05 0.13
N ALA A 50 -1.21 -9.89 -1.19
CA ALA A 50 -1.95 -8.81 -1.83
C ALA A 50 -3.47 -8.86 -1.52
N PRO A 51 -4.17 -10.01 -1.57
CA PRO A 51 -5.57 -10.10 -1.16
C PRO A 51 -5.86 -9.61 0.26
N THR A 52 -4.96 -9.89 1.23
CA THR A 52 -5.09 -9.39 2.60
C THR A 52 -5.00 -7.86 2.63
N LEU A 53 -4.04 -7.27 1.93
CA LEU A 53 -3.89 -5.82 1.82
C LEU A 53 -5.11 -5.18 1.13
N GLU A 54 -5.64 -5.78 0.06
CA GLU A 54 -6.81 -5.28 -0.65
C GLU A 54 -8.09 -5.27 0.19
N ARG A 55 -8.18 -6.14 1.21
CA ARG A 55 -9.29 -6.16 2.17
C ARG A 55 -9.15 -5.12 3.27
N MET A 56 -8.00 -4.46 3.41
CA MET A 56 -7.83 -3.44 4.43
C MET A 56 -8.73 -2.22 4.13
N PRO A 57 -9.29 -1.58 5.16
CA PRO A 57 -10.09 -0.37 4.99
C PRO A 57 -9.34 0.69 4.16
N GLY A 58 -10.07 1.37 3.29
CA GLY A 58 -9.51 2.42 2.45
C GLY A 58 -8.66 1.94 1.26
N VAL A 59 -8.34 0.65 1.12
CA VAL A 59 -7.59 0.15 -0.05
C VAL A 59 -8.55 -0.04 -1.22
N LEU A 60 -8.12 0.42 -2.40
CA LEU A 60 -8.81 0.16 -3.66
C LEU A 60 -8.22 -1.06 -4.38
N GLN A 61 -6.89 -1.10 -4.51
CA GLN A 61 -6.21 -2.08 -5.34
C GLN A 61 -4.75 -2.20 -4.91
N VAL A 62 -4.19 -3.40 -5.04
CA VAL A 62 -2.77 -3.65 -4.89
C VAL A 62 -2.18 -4.11 -6.23
N VAL A 63 -1.08 -3.48 -6.65
CA VAL A 63 -0.37 -3.82 -7.89
C VAL A 63 1.02 -4.31 -7.55
N ARG A 64 1.34 -5.55 -7.93
CA ARG A 64 2.71 -6.06 -7.86
C ARG A 64 3.50 -5.52 -9.05
N ILE A 65 4.73 -5.11 -8.79
CA ILE A 65 5.68 -4.72 -9.83
C ILE A 65 6.48 -5.98 -10.16
N SER A 66 6.49 -6.38 -11.42
CA SER A 66 7.27 -7.54 -11.87
C SER A 66 8.76 -7.29 -11.63
N LYS A 67 9.49 -8.35 -11.30
CA LYS A 67 10.96 -8.30 -11.34
C LYS A 67 11.40 -8.13 -12.79
N GLU A 68 12.47 -7.39 -13.03
CA GLU A 68 13.20 -7.50 -14.29
C GLU A 68 13.87 -8.89 -14.34
N GLU A 69 13.76 -9.57 -15.49
CA GLU A 69 14.43 -10.86 -15.75
C GLU A 69 15.93 -10.67 -16.05
#